data_AF-F0WA23-F1
#
_entry.id   AF-F0WA23-F1
#
_cell.length_a   1.000
_cell.length_b   1.000
_cell.length_c   1.000
_cell.angle_alpha   90.00
_cell.angle_beta   90.00
_cell.angle_gamma   90.00
#
_symmetry.space_group_name_H-M   'P 1'
#
loop_
_entity.id
_entity.type
_entity.pdbx_description
1 polymer ?
#
loop_
_entity_poly.entity_id
_entity_poly.type
_entity_poly.pdbx_seq_one_letter_code
_entity_poly.pdbx_strand_id
1 'polypeptide(L)'
;MSGATEYARELLRRQFLEMSRNPPEGVSVGLGDDENIFKWEILLVGPPDTLYEGGFFKALLDFPMNFPNMPPKMTFVSEMWHPNVYPNGVVCISILHPPGEDHLNQQETADERWRPILGVESILVSMLALIINARLSSCAQRALSARNVAAGTQCNKHTLVLIRHGESEWNKKNLFTGWHDVELSAKGHEEAIAAGVLLQKNAYRFDIAFTSYLRRAIRTLWHVLEQSEQMWVPVHTTFRLNERHYGSLTGLDKKETALKHGEAQVLEWRRSYGIPPPPVEKSSQYYPGNDVRYKNVPKNELPVCESLKLTAERVLPEWNNTIAPQIKSGKNVLIAAHGNSLRALVKHLDNISEEEITELNIPTGIPLVYHLDDNLKPIKHKDAIAPLNGGYLGDQMEIRQRISGVKNQTK
;
A
#
# COMPACT_ATOMS: atom_id res chain seq x y z
N MET A 1 -54.29 1.63 -10.26
CA MET A 1 -52.94 1.06 -10.06
C MET A 1 -52.56 -0.01 -11.10
N SER A 2 -53.41 -0.42 -12.05
CA SER A 2 -53.11 -1.54 -12.97
C SER A 2 -52.20 -1.19 -14.17
N GLY A 3 -52.33 0.00 -14.78
CA GLY A 3 -51.63 0.30 -16.03
C GLY A 3 -50.10 0.42 -15.93
N ALA A 4 -49.57 0.93 -14.81
CA ALA A 4 -48.11 1.05 -14.62
C ALA A 4 -47.44 -0.31 -14.44
N THR A 5 -48.10 -1.24 -13.75
CA THR A 5 -47.60 -2.60 -13.53
C THR A 5 -47.70 -3.46 -14.80
N GLU A 6 -48.74 -3.25 -15.61
CA GLU A 6 -48.88 -3.92 -16.91
C GLU A 6 -47.81 -3.44 -17.90
N TYR A 7 -47.52 -2.13 -17.93
CA TYR A 7 -46.41 -1.57 -18.70
C TYR A 7 -45.05 -2.15 -18.26
N ALA A 8 -44.79 -2.19 -16.94
CA ALA A 8 -43.56 -2.76 -16.39
C ALA A 8 -43.38 -4.22 -16.82
N ARG A 9 -44.46 -5.01 -16.74
CA ARG A 9 -44.47 -6.43 -17.14
C ARG A 9 -44.12 -6.62 -18.61
N GLU A 10 -44.72 -5.84 -19.50
CA GLU A 10 -44.46 -5.97 -20.94
C GLU A 10 -43.04 -5.50 -21.32
N LEU A 11 -42.56 -4.43 -20.68
CA LEU A 11 -41.19 -3.96 -20.84
C LEU A 11 -40.18 -5.03 -20.40
N LEU A 12 -40.39 -5.66 -19.24
CA LEU A 12 -39.53 -6.72 -18.73
C LEU A 12 -39.56 -7.95 -19.62
N ARG A 13 -40.72 -8.36 -20.16
CA ARG A 13 -40.80 -9.47 -21.13
C ARG A 13 -39.94 -9.22 -22.36
N ARG A 14 -40.00 -8.00 -22.92
CA ARG A 14 -39.19 -7.62 -24.08
C ARG A 14 -37.70 -7.66 -23.75
N GLN A 15 -37.29 -7.04 -22.64
CA GLN A 15 -35.88 -7.03 -22.23
C GLN A 15 -35.38 -8.43 -21.85
N PHE A 16 -36.23 -9.30 -21.30
CA PHE A 16 -35.87 -10.68 -21.00
C PHE A 16 -35.55 -11.45 -22.29
N LEU A 17 -36.45 -11.40 -23.27
CA LEU A 17 -36.24 -12.04 -24.57
C LEU A 17 -34.97 -11.56 -25.27
N GLU A 18 -34.66 -10.27 -25.14
CA GLU A 18 -33.43 -9.68 -25.67
C GLU A 18 -32.19 -10.23 -24.98
N MET A 19 -32.16 -10.20 -23.64
CA MET A 19 -31.03 -10.69 -22.84
C MET A 19 -30.88 -12.21 -22.89
N SER A 20 -31.96 -12.98 -23.10
CA SER A 20 -31.86 -14.43 -23.33
C SER A 20 -31.27 -14.78 -24.69
N ARG A 21 -31.40 -13.90 -25.69
CA ARG A 21 -30.84 -14.11 -27.05
C ARG A 21 -29.41 -13.60 -27.16
N ASN A 22 -29.17 -12.39 -26.66
CA ASN A 22 -27.90 -11.67 -26.78
C ASN A 22 -27.48 -11.10 -25.42
N PRO A 23 -27.12 -11.93 -24.43
CA PRO A 23 -26.58 -11.42 -23.17
C PRO A 23 -25.17 -10.83 -23.37
N PRO A 24 -24.72 -9.93 -22.47
CA PRO A 24 -23.31 -9.57 -22.37
C PRO A 24 -22.41 -10.81 -22.19
N GLU A 25 -21.18 -10.74 -22.68
CA GLU A 25 -20.22 -11.84 -22.58
C GLU A 25 -20.00 -12.26 -21.11
N GLY A 26 -20.04 -13.57 -20.86
CA GLY A 26 -19.91 -14.12 -19.51
C GLY A 26 -21.18 -14.01 -18.64
N VAL A 27 -22.32 -13.58 -19.19
CA VAL A 27 -23.60 -13.49 -18.47
C VAL A 27 -24.64 -14.43 -19.08
N SER A 28 -25.43 -15.05 -18.22
CA SER A 28 -26.65 -15.76 -18.60
C SER A 28 -27.82 -15.28 -17.74
N VAL A 29 -29.00 -15.19 -18.33
CA VAL A 29 -30.23 -14.74 -17.67
C VAL A 29 -31.29 -15.82 -17.75
N GLY A 30 -32.04 -15.99 -16.66
CA GLY A 30 -33.15 -16.92 -16.55
C GLY A 30 -34.23 -16.39 -15.61
N LEU A 31 -35.35 -17.10 -15.53
CA LEU A 31 -36.39 -16.85 -14.53
C LEU A 31 -36.32 -17.96 -13.48
N GLY A 32 -36.44 -17.59 -12.20
CA GLY A 32 -36.57 -18.57 -11.12
C GLY A 32 -37.96 -19.18 -11.04
N ASP A 33 -38.95 -18.49 -11.63
CA ASP A 33 -40.34 -18.88 -11.76
C ASP A 33 -40.88 -18.26 -13.07
N ASP A 34 -41.28 -19.11 -14.01
CA ASP A 34 -41.74 -18.69 -15.35
C ASP A 34 -43.02 -17.83 -15.30
N GLU A 35 -43.77 -17.88 -14.20
CA GLU A 35 -44.95 -17.03 -14.00
C GLU A 35 -44.59 -15.63 -13.45
N ASN A 36 -43.37 -15.44 -12.95
CA ASN A 36 -42.93 -14.20 -12.31
C ASN A 36 -41.80 -13.48 -13.06
N ILE A 37 -42.19 -12.68 -14.07
CA ILE A 37 -41.25 -11.87 -14.84
C ILE A 37 -40.53 -10.76 -14.03
N PHE A 38 -40.92 -10.51 -12.79
CA PHE A 38 -40.27 -9.50 -11.93
C PHE A 38 -39.09 -10.07 -11.14
N LYS A 39 -38.76 -11.35 -11.28
CA LYS A 39 -37.61 -11.98 -10.60
C LYS A 39 -36.75 -12.76 -11.58
N TRP A 40 -35.54 -12.26 -11.83
CA TRP A 40 -34.61 -12.89 -12.76
C TRP A 40 -33.44 -13.50 -12.00
N GLU A 41 -33.00 -14.66 -12.46
CA GLU A 41 -31.75 -15.27 -12.07
C GLU A 41 -30.66 -14.92 -13.07
N ILE A 42 -29.52 -14.47 -12.57
CA ILE A 42 -28.36 -14.10 -13.38
C ILE A 42 -27.23 -15.03 -12.99
N LEU A 43 -26.61 -15.68 -13.97
CA LEU A 43 -25.37 -16.42 -13.79
C LEU A 43 -24.25 -15.65 -14.46
N LEU A 44 -23.17 -15.42 -13.71
CA LEU A 44 -21.99 -14.73 -14.17
C LEU A 44 -20.79 -15.69 -14.15
N VAL A 45 -20.04 -15.71 -15.25
CA VAL A 45 -18.72 -16.31 -15.31
C VAL A 45 -17.68 -15.23 -15.02
N GLY A 46 -16.81 -15.50 -14.06
CA GLY A 46 -15.73 -14.61 -13.69
C GLY A 46 -14.78 -14.36 -14.86
N PRO A 47 -14.59 -13.09 -15.28
CA PRO A 47 -13.76 -12.77 -16.43
C PRO A 47 -12.28 -13.15 -16.22
N PRO A 48 -11.54 -13.47 -17.30
CA PRO A 48 -10.09 -13.71 -17.22
C PRO A 48 -9.35 -12.47 -16.72
N ASP A 49 -8.18 -12.68 -16.11
CA ASP A 49 -7.33 -11.63 -15.54
C ASP A 49 -7.98 -10.84 -14.38
N THR A 50 -8.99 -11.42 -13.72
CA THR A 50 -9.65 -10.86 -12.54
C THR A 50 -9.51 -11.78 -11.32
N LEU A 51 -9.80 -11.26 -10.12
CA LEU A 51 -9.87 -12.08 -8.89
C LEU A 51 -10.97 -13.16 -8.93
N TYR A 52 -11.87 -13.06 -9.91
CA TYR A 52 -13.04 -13.90 -10.04
C TYR A 52 -12.86 -14.95 -11.14
N GLU A 53 -11.74 -14.94 -11.87
CA GLU A 53 -11.47 -15.80 -13.03
C GLU A 53 -11.82 -17.27 -12.75
N GLY A 54 -12.63 -17.85 -13.65
CA GLY A 54 -13.08 -19.24 -13.56
C GLY A 54 -14.18 -19.52 -12.52
N GLY A 55 -14.59 -18.52 -11.74
CA GLY A 55 -15.71 -18.61 -10.80
C GLY A 55 -17.08 -18.50 -11.48
N PHE A 56 -18.09 -19.11 -10.87
CA PHE A 56 -19.50 -18.99 -11.29
C PHE A 56 -20.31 -18.34 -10.18
N PHE A 57 -20.89 -17.17 -10.46
CA PHE A 57 -21.59 -16.36 -9.47
C PHE A 57 -23.07 -16.22 -9.85
N LYS A 58 -23.95 -16.68 -8.96
CA LYS A 58 -25.40 -16.58 -9.14
C LYS A 58 -25.92 -15.34 -8.42
N ALA A 59 -26.73 -14.55 -9.10
CA ALA A 59 -27.41 -13.38 -8.56
C ALA A 59 -28.91 -13.38 -8.91
N LEU A 60 -29.66 -12.57 -8.18
CA LEU A 60 -31.09 -12.33 -8.38
C LEU A 60 -31.31 -10.85 -8.66
N LEU A 61 -32.11 -10.54 -9.68
CA LEU A 61 -32.68 -9.22 -9.91
C LEU A 61 -34.16 -9.23 -9.51
N ASP A 62 -34.52 -8.40 -8.55
CA ASP A 62 -35.89 -8.21 -8.05
C ASP A 62 -36.42 -6.85 -8.50
N PHE A 63 -37.35 -6.86 -9.46
CA PHE A 63 -37.88 -5.66 -10.12
C PHE A 63 -39.12 -5.13 -9.39
N PRO A 64 -39.21 -3.81 -9.15
CA PRO A 64 -40.41 -3.24 -8.57
C PRO A 64 -41.55 -3.18 -9.60
N MET A 65 -42.79 -3.20 -9.11
CA MET A 65 -44.00 -3.15 -9.95
C MET A 65 -44.18 -1.83 -10.73
N ASN A 66 -43.33 -0.83 -10.47
CA ASN A 66 -43.30 0.45 -11.17
C ASN A 66 -42.02 0.64 -12.01
N PHE A 67 -41.27 -0.43 -12.29
CA PHE A 67 -40.15 -0.40 -13.25
C PHE A 67 -40.64 0.13 -14.63
N PRO A 68 -39.88 0.99 -15.33
CA PRO A 68 -38.52 1.45 -15.06
C PRO A 68 -38.45 2.76 -14.26
N ASN A 69 -39.52 3.21 -13.60
CA ASN A 69 -39.45 4.46 -12.80
C ASN A 69 -38.56 4.30 -11.56
N MET A 70 -38.47 3.08 -11.03
CA MET A 70 -37.53 2.71 -9.97
C MET A 70 -36.64 1.55 -10.44
N PRO A 71 -35.37 1.49 -10.02
CA PRO A 71 -34.47 0.40 -10.37
C PRO A 71 -34.85 -0.91 -9.67
N PRO A 72 -34.41 -2.06 -10.19
CA PRO A 72 -34.44 -3.32 -9.45
C PRO A 72 -33.43 -3.33 -8.30
N LYS A 73 -33.55 -4.34 -7.43
CA LYS A 73 -32.50 -4.71 -6.47
C LYS A 73 -31.75 -5.92 -6.99
N MET A 74 -30.42 -5.90 -6.90
CA MET A 74 -29.59 -7.04 -7.27
C MET A 74 -28.97 -7.68 -6.01
N THR A 75 -28.99 -9.00 -5.91
CA THR A 75 -28.43 -9.75 -4.77
C THR A 75 -27.69 -11.00 -5.24
N PHE A 76 -26.41 -11.16 -4.90
CA PHE A 76 -25.68 -12.41 -5.10
C PHE A 76 -26.16 -13.49 -4.12
N VAL A 77 -26.47 -14.66 -4.65
CA VAL A 77 -26.84 -15.87 -3.91
C VAL A 77 -25.60 -16.73 -3.63
N SER A 78 -24.66 -16.75 -4.58
CA SER A 78 -23.35 -17.36 -4.38
C SER A 78 -22.49 -16.54 -3.43
N GLU A 79 -21.72 -17.20 -2.56
CA GLU A 79 -20.73 -16.53 -1.72
C GLU A 79 -19.67 -15.87 -2.60
N MET A 80 -19.58 -14.55 -2.55
CA MET A 80 -18.54 -13.79 -3.22
C MET A 80 -18.23 -12.52 -2.45
N TRP A 81 -16.94 -12.19 -2.42
CA TRP A 81 -16.49 -10.95 -1.83
C TRP A 81 -16.30 -9.91 -2.94
N HIS A 82 -16.96 -8.77 -2.81
CA HIS A 82 -16.72 -7.60 -3.66
C HIS A 82 -17.05 -6.32 -2.86
N PRO A 83 -16.29 -5.21 -2.98
CA PRO A 83 -16.52 -4.01 -2.16
C PRO A 83 -17.90 -3.36 -2.30
N ASN A 84 -18.51 -3.48 -3.48
CA ASN A 84 -19.88 -3.04 -3.77
C ASN A 84 -20.94 -4.15 -3.50
N VAL A 85 -20.61 -5.23 -2.77
CA VAL A 85 -21.55 -6.31 -2.41
C VAL A 85 -21.58 -6.46 -0.90
N TYR A 86 -22.76 -6.31 -0.32
CA TYR A 86 -22.98 -6.44 1.12
C TYR A 86 -22.91 -7.93 1.56
N PRO A 87 -22.67 -8.23 2.86
CA PRO A 87 -22.61 -9.61 3.36
C PRO A 87 -23.87 -10.45 3.14
N ASN A 88 -25.03 -9.80 2.97
CA ASN A 88 -26.28 -10.45 2.60
C ASN A 88 -26.45 -10.63 1.07
N GLY A 89 -25.39 -10.38 0.30
CA GLY A 89 -25.35 -10.49 -1.16
C GLY A 89 -25.81 -9.24 -1.91
N VAL A 90 -26.39 -8.23 -1.25
CA VAL A 90 -27.00 -7.08 -1.95
C VAL A 90 -25.93 -6.24 -2.64
N VAL A 91 -26.12 -5.94 -3.92
CA VAL A 91 -25.19 -5.14 -4.74
C VAL A 91 -25.50 -3.64 -4.61
N CYS A 92 -24.45 -2.84 -4.47
CA CYS A 92 -24.49 -1.40 -4.24
C CYS A 92 -23.71 -0.67 -5.35
N ILE A 93 -24.40 -0.29 -6.42
CA ILE A 93 -23.88 0.55 -7.52
C ILE A 93 -24.88 1.64 -7.86
N SER A 94 -24.39 2.78 -8.34
CA SER A 94 -25.18 3.99 -8.58
C SER A 94 -26.38 3.74 -9.50
N ILE A 95 -26.23 2.92 -10.55
CA ILE A 95 -27.32 2.55 -11.45
C ILE A 95 -28.47 1.80 -10.75
N LEU A 96 -28.27 1.23 -9.56
CA LEU A 96 -29.32 0.59 -8.76
C LEU A 96 -29.92 1.52 -7.69
N HIS A 97 -29.48 2.77 -7.60
CA HIS A 97 -30.04 3.76 -6.68
C HIS A 97 -31.22 4.52 -7.31
N PRO A 98 -32.23 4.94 -6.52
CA PRO A 98 -33.37 5.70 -7.03
C PRO A 98 -32.96 6.96 -7.82
N PRO A 99 -33.78 7.39 -8.80
CA PRO A 99 -33.50 8.61 -9.58
C PRO A 99 -33.47 9.87 -8.71
N GLY A 100 -32.72 10.88 -9.15
CA GLY A 100 -32.63 12.20 -8.50
C GLY A 100 -31.36 12.41 -7.65
N GLU A 101 -31.21 13.59 -7.06
CA GLU A 101 -30.06 13.91 -6.20
C GLU A 101 -30.18 13.25 -4.81
N ASP A 102 -29.05 12.87 -4.23
CA ASP A 102 -28.97 12.43 -2.84
C ASP A 102 -28.34 13.53 -1.99
N HIS A 103 -29.17 14.27 -1.24
CA HIS A 103 -28.72 15.35 -0.36
C HIS A 103 -27.76 14.88 0.74
N LEU A 104 -27.73 13.59 1.05
CA LEU A 104 -26.83 12.97 2.03
C LEU A 104 -25.54 12.45 1.39
N ASN A 105 -25.47 12.39 0.06
CA ASN A 105 -24.32 11.87 -0.68
C ASN A 105 -23.93 12.76 -1.87
N GLN A 106 -23.30 13.90 -1.57
CA GLN A 106 -22.86 14.90 -2.55
C GLN A 106 -21.75 14.45 -3.53
N GLN A 107 -21.30 13.19 -3.48
CA GLN A 107 -20.31 12.63 -4.44
C GLN A 107 -20.94 11.70 -5.48
N GLU A 108 -22.23 11.37 -5.37
CA GLU A 108 -22.98 10.64 -6.39
C GLU A 108 -23.84 11.64 -7.15
N THR A 109 -23.56 11.83 -8.43
CA THR A 109 -24.33 12.73 -9.28
C THR A 109 -25.63 12.06 -9.73
N ALA A 110 -26.67 12.85 -10.02
CA ALA A 110 -27.94 12.32 -10.52
C ALA A 110 -27.79 11.57 -11.86
N ASP A 111 -26.76 11.90 -12.64
CA ASP A 111 -26.46 11.24 -13.93
C ASP A 111 -25.88 9.83 -13.80
N GLU A 112 -25.26 9.53 -12.66
CA GLU A 112 -24.72 8.20 -12.34
C GLU A 112 -25.80 7.26 -11.79
N ARG A 113 -26.96 7.80 -11.37
CA ARG A 113 -28.06 7.05 -10.77
C ARG A 113 -28.99 6.43 -11.81
N TRP A 114 -29.94 5.61 -11.34
CA TRP A 114 -30.96 5.04 -12.21
C TRP A 114 -31.72 6.12 -12.95
N ARG A 115 -31.85 5.95 -14.27
CA ARG A 115 -32.71 6.75 -15.13
C ARG A 115 -33.63 5.80 -15.88
N PRO A 116 -34.94 6.08 -16.01
CA PRO A 116 -35.89 5.16 -16.67
C PRO A 116 -35.56 4.80 -18.12
N ILE A 117 -34.65 5.53 -18.75
CA ILE A 117 -34.11 5.22 -20.09
C ILE A 117 -33.11 4.05 -20.09
N LEU A 118 -32.54 3.71 -18.93
CA LEU A 118 -31.61 2.60 -18.77
C LEU A 118 -32.39 1.27 -18.71
N GLY A 119 -31.80 0.24 -19.32
CA GLY A 119 -32.36 -1.11 -19.37
C GLY A 119 -31.58 -2.10 -18.49
N VAL A 120 -32.06 -3.35 -18.47
CA VAL A 120 -31.41 -4.47 -17.78
C VAL A 120 -30.00 -4.70 -18.33
N GLU A 121 -29.79 -4.54 -19.64
CA GLU A 121 -28.47 -4.61 -20.25
C GLU A 121 -27.47 -3.65 -19.56
N SER A 122 -27.87 -2.39 -19.33
CA SER A 122 -27.02 -1.41 -18.66
C SER A 122 -26.66 -1.83 -17.24
N ILE A 123 -27.58 -2.50 -16.53
CA ILE A 123 -27.33 -3.06 -15.20
C ILE A 123 -26.28 -4.18 -15.28
N LEU A 124 -26.44 -5.11 -16.22
CA LEU A 124 -25.54 -6.25 -16.41
C LEU A 124 -24.13 -5.80 -16.85
N VAL A 125 -24.04 -4.85 -17.77
CA VAL A 125 -22.76 -4.25 -18.20
C VAL A 125 -22.10 -3.50 -17.05
N SER A 126 -22.84 -2.74 -16.25
CA SER A 126 -22.29 -2.04 -15.07
C SER A 126 -21.79 -3.03 -14.01
N MET A 127 -22.47 -4.16 -13.85
CA MET A 127 -22.07 -5.23 -12.94
C MET A 127 -20.81 -5.96 -13.43
N LEU A 128 -20.70 -6.26 -14.73
CA LEU A 128 -19.47 -6.78 -15.33
C LEU A 128 -18.30 -5.80 -15.17
N ALA A 129 -18.53 -4.52 -15.46
CA ALA A 129 -17.52 -3.48 -15.32
C ALA A 129 -17.01 -3.37 -13.88
N LEU A 130 -17.89 -3.61 -12.89
CA LEU A 130 -17.56 -3.65 -11.47
C LEU A 130 -16.66 -4.85 -11.11
N ILE A 131 -16.90 -6.01 -11.71
CA ILE A 131 -16.12 -7.22 -11.46
C ILE A 131 -14.76 -7.16 -12.16
N ILE A 132 -14.72 -6.58 -13.36
CA ILE A 132 -13.49 -6.33 -14.14
C ILE A 132 -12.66 -5.23 -13.47
N ASN A 133 -13.30 -4.14 -13.06
CA ASN A 133 -12.66 -3.04 -12.35
C ASN A 133 -12.99 -3.10 -10.86
N ALA A 134 -12.40 -4.06 -10.15
CA ALA A 134 -12.47 -4.17 -8.68
C ALA A 134 -11.77 -2.99 -7.94
N ARG A 135 -11.86 -1.77 -8.48
CA ARG A 135 -11.57 -0.50 -7.83
C ARG A 135 -12.86 0.04 -7.20
N LEU A 136 -12.75 0.42 -5.94
CA LEU A 136 -13.83 0.96 -5.12
C LEU A 136 -14.51 2.18 -5.76
N SER A 137 -15.84 2.22 -5.73
CA SER A 137 -16.62 3.44 -6.01
C SER A 137 -16.62 4.35 -4.77
N SER A 138 -16.78 5.66 -4.97
CA SER A 138 -16.84 6.68 -3.89
C SER A 138 -17.94 6.39 -2.85
N CYS A 139 -19.04 5.77 -3.29
CA CYS A 139 -20.19 5.39 -2.48
C CYS A 139 -19.88 4.23 -1.51
N ALA A 140 -19.20 3.19 -2.00
CA ALA A 140 -18.76 2.06 -1.17
C ALA A 140 -17.66 2.45 -0.18
N GLN A 141 -16.82 3.43 -0.54
CA GLN A 141 -15.85 4.06 0.38
C GLN A 141 -16.54 4.60 1.65
N ARG A 142 -17.79 5.09 1.51
CA ARG A 142 -18.57 5.71 2.59
C ARG A 142 -19.45 4.75 3.38
N ALA A 143 -20.01 3.73 2.75
CA ALA A 143 -20.68 2.64 3.48
C ALA A 143 -19.69 1.84 4.36
N LEU A 144 -18.43 1.68 3.91
CA LEU A 144 -17.36 1.12 4.75
C LEU A 144 -17.03 2.01 5.96
N SER A 145 -17.01 3.33 5.80
CA SER A 145 -16.70 4.25 6.90
C SER A 145 -17.87 4.42 7.89
N ALA A 146 -19.12 4.28 7.44
CA ALA A 146 -20.29 4.27 8.34
C ALA A 146 -20.47 2.95 9.11
N ARG A 147 -20.13 1.79 8.51
CA ARG A 147 -20.20 0.48 9.20
C ARG A 147 -19.11 0.25 10.25
N ASN A 148 -17.94 0.88 10.08
CA ASN A 148 -16.83 0.77 11.03
C ASN A 148 -17.11 1.42 12.40
N VAL A 149 -18.23 2.12 12.57
CA VAL A 149 -18.66 2.69 13.86
C VAL A 149 -19.56 1.71 14.65
N ALA A 150 -20.22 0.76 13.98
CA ALA A 150 -21.24 -0.10 14.62
C ALA A 150 -20.78 -1.55 14.87
N ALA A 151 -19.76 -2.05 14.18
CA ALA A 151 -19.20 -3.39 14.39
C ALA A 151 -17.71 -3.27 14.76
N GLY A 152 -17.38 -3.45 16.03
CA GLY A 152 -16.04 -3.30 16.58
C GLY A 152 -15.02 -4.32 16.08
N THR A 153 -14.61 -4.23 14.81
CA THR A 153 -13.47 -4.97 14.27
C THR A 153 -12.71 -4.16 13.21
N GLN A 154 -11.73 -3.41 13.71
CA GLN A 154 -10.47 -2.97 13.08
C GLN A 154 -10.52 -1.90 11.98
N CYS A 155 -10.71 -0.65 12.43
CA CYS A 155 -10.41 0.57 11.69
C CYS A 155 -8.88 0.71 11.53
N ASN A 156 -8.37 0.81 10.30
CA ASN A 156 -7.00 1.29 10.07
C ASN A 156 -6.92 2.74 10.57
N LYS A 157 -6.47 2.94 11.81
CA LYS A 157 -6.50 4.27 12.44
C LYS A 157 -5.35 5.15 12.02
N HIS A 158 -4.21 4.54 11.71
CA HIS A 158 -3.01 5.29 11.38
C HIS A 158 -2.30 4.73 10.15
N THR A 159 -1.76 5.63 9.32
CA THR A 159 -0.94 5.29 8.16
C THR A 159 0.50 5.73 8.38
N LEU A 160 1.42 4.78 8.22
CA LEU A 160 2.86 4.99 8.24
C LEU A 160 3.44 4.49 6.91
N VAL A 161 4.19 5.35 6.23
CA VAL A 161 4.89 4.99 5.00
C VAL A 161 6.39 5.05 5.22
N LEU A 162 7.08 3.95 4.92
CA LEU A 162 8.53 3.82 5.00
C LEU A 162 9.10 3.74 3.58
N ILE A 163 10.15 4.51 3.29
CA ILE A 163 10.84 4.49 2.00
C ILE A 163 12.33 4.37 2.25
N ARG A 164 12.96 3.30 1.75
CA ARG A 164 14.41 3.24 1.64
C ARG A 164 14.83 4.14 0.49
N HIS A 165 15.88 4.95 0.71
CA HIS A 165 16.46 5.78 -0.36
C HIS A 165 16.73 4.98 -1.65
N GLY A 166 16.69 5.67 -2.79
CA GLY A 166 17.04 5.09 -4.09
C GLY A 166 18.51 4.65 -4.16
N GLU A 167 18.91 3.96 -5.23
CA GLU A 167 20.30 3.56 -5.45
C GLU A 167 21.28 4.76 -5.30
N SER A 168 22.36 4.57 -4.53
CA SER A 168 23.43 5.58 -4.42
C SER A 168 24.62 5.27 -5.32
N GLU A 169 25.46 6.28 -5.56
CA GLU A 169 26.72 6.13 -6.31
C GLU A 169 27.61 5.01 -5.75
N TRP A 170 27.62 4.80 -4.44
CA TRP A 170 28.40 3.74 -3.80
C TRP A 170 27.68 2.38 -3.76
N ASN A 171 26.35 2.34 -3.87
CA ASN A 171 25.66 1.07 -4.12
C ASN A 171 26.03 0.53 -5.50
N LYS A 172 26.03 1.40 -6.51
CA LYS A 172 26.46 1.07 -7.87
C LYS A 172 27.92 0.59 -7.93
N LYS A 173 28.81 1.22 -7.17
CA LYS A 173 30.24 0.85 -7.06
C LYS A 173 30.53 -0.28 -6.06
N ASN A 174 29.50 -0.86 -5.44
CA ASN A 174 29.63 -1.94 -4.48
C ASN A 174 30.49 -1.64 -3.22
N LEU A 175 30.56 -0.37 -2.82
CA LEU A 175 31.33 0.07 -1.64
C LEU A 175 30.51 -0.01 -0.35
N PHE A 176 31.17 -0.17 0.80
CA PHE A 176 30.55 0.05 2.11
C PHE A 176 30.36 1.55 2.36
N THR A 177 29.11 1.99 2.52
CA THR A 177 28.79 3.42 2.63
C THR A 177 28.63 3.92 4.06
N GLY A 178 27.69 3.34 4.81
CA GLY A 178 27.41 3.76 6.19
C GLY A 178 27.05 5.24 6.30
N TRP A 179 27.73 5.96 7.19
CA TRP A 179 27.47 7.39 7.42
C TRP A 179 28.16 8.31 6.41
N HIS A 180 28.97 7.76 5.49
CA HIS A 180 29.55 8.58 4.42
C HIS A 180 28.45 9.15 3.53
N ASP A 181 28.56 10.44 3.21
CA ASP A 181 27.47 11.23 2.65
C ASP A 181 27.49 11.26 1.12
N VAL A 182 27.21 10.10 0.53
CA VAL A 182 27.19 9.90 -0.92
C VAL A 182 25.88 10.38 -1.54
N GLU A 183 25.96 10.73 -2.81
CA GLU A 183 24.81 11.14 -3.62
C GLU A 183 23.99 9.94 -4.12
N LEU A 184 22.72 10.20 -4.47
CA LEU A 184 21.93 9.27 -5.30
C LEU A 184 22.57 9.11 -6.68
N SER A 185 22.42 7.93 -7.27
CA SER A 185 22.71 7.74 -8.69
C SER A 185 21.57 8.29 -9.56
N ALA A 186 21.78 8.41 -10.87
CA ALA A 186 20.72 8.77 -11.81
C ALA A 186 19.49 7.85 -11.66
N LYS A 187 19.74 6.54 -11.54
CA LYS A 187 18.70 5.55 -11.25
C LYS A 187 18.05 5.77 -9.88
N GLY A 188 18.82 6.11 -8.85
CA GLY A 188 18.28 6.43 -7.52
C GLY A 188 17.35 7.64 -7.50
N HIS A 189 17.59 8.62 -8.37
CA HIS A 189 16.67 9.74 -8.58
C HIS A 189 15.36 9.28 -9.24
N GLU A 190 15.44 8.49 -10.30
CA GLU A 190 14.26 7.91 -10.97
C GLU A 190 13.42 7.06 -10.02
N GLU A 191 14.06 6.23 -9.19
CA GLU A 191 13.40 5.42 -8.16
C GLU A 191 12.63 6.30 -7.16
N ALA A 192 13.22 7.42 -6.70
CA ALA A 192 12.57 8.32 -5.76
C ALA A 192 11.39 9.10 -6.40
N ILE A 193 11.53 9.54 -7.65
CA ILE A 193 10.47 10.18 -8.42
C ILE A 193 9.30 9.21 -8.58
N ALA A 194 9.58 7.97 -9.00
CA ALA A 194 8.57 6.93 -9.18
C ALA A 194 7.81 6.62 -7.88
N ALA A 195 8.52 6.60 -6.74
CA ALA A 195 7.90 6.42 -5.42
C ALA A 195 6.89 7.54 -5.10
N GLY A 196 7.23 8.80 -5.38
CA GLY A 196 6.35 9.94 -5.16
C GLY A 196 5.12 9.91 -6.08
N VAL A 197 5.30 9.63 -7.37
CA VAL A 197 4.19 9.44 -8.32
C VAL A 197 3.26 8.32 -7.87
N LEU A 198 3.80 7.21 -7.37
CA LEU A 198 3.01 6.09 -6.89
C LEU A 198 2.19 6.46 -5.65
N LEU A 199 2.76 7.22 -4.71
CA LEU A 199 2.05 7.72 -3.54
C LEU A 199 0.95 8.71 -3.92
N GLN A 200 1.21 9.61 -4.88
CA GLN A 200 0.23 10.52 -5.43
C GLN A 200 -0.96 9.77 -6.04
N LYS A 201 -0.68 8.80 -6.92
CA LYS A 201 -1.67 7.98 -7.62
C LYS A 201 -2.57 7.19 -6.67
N ASN A 202 -2.04 6.78 -5.52
CA ASN A 202 -2.79 6.06 -4.49
C ASN A 202 -3.35 7.00 -3.39
N ALA A 203 -3.33 8.31 -3.62
CA ALA A 203 -3.89 9.34 -2.75
C ALA A 203 -3.35 9.32 -1.30
N TYR A 204 -2.09 8.91 -1.10
CA TYR A 204 -1.45 9.02 0.21
C TYR A 204 -1.19 10.49 0.55
N ARG A 205 -1.50 10.87 1.78
CA ARG A 205 -1.26 12.20 2.33
C ARG A 205 -0.49 12.12 3.63
N PHE A 206 0.38 13.09 3.88
CA PHE A 206 1.27 13.13 5.03
C PHE A 206 1.15 14.47 5.77
N ASP A 207 1.14 14.41 7.09
CA ASP A 207 1.11 15.60 7.94
C ASP A 207 2.52 15.95 8.46
N ILE A 208 3.43 14.97 8.44
CA ILE A 208 4.82 15.14 8.85
C ILE A 208 5.70 14.08 8.19
N ALA A 209 6.92 14.47 7.85
CA ALA A 209 7.93 13.58 7.32
C ALA A 209 9.19 13.54 8.18
N PHE A 210 9.86 12.38 8.21
CA PHE A 210 11.12 12.17 8.90
C PHE A 210 12.19 11.67 7.93
N THR A 211 13.42 12.15 8.11
CA THR A 211 14.58 11.62 7.38
C THR A 211 15.87 11.73 8.19
N SER A 212 16.94 11.17 7.64
CA SER A 212 18.28 11.15 8.22
C SER A 212 19.06 12.45 7.97
N TYR A 213 20.31 12.53 8.42
CA TYR A 213 21.25 13.60 8.03
C TYR A 213 22.00 13.34 6.71
N LEU A 214 21.73 12.22 6.05
CA LEU A 214 22.46 11.80 4.86
C LEU A 214 21.69 12.19 3.59
N ARG A 215 22.38 12.86 2.66
CA ARG A 215 21.79 13.52 1.49
C ARG A 215 20.95 12.60 0.63
N ARG A 216 21.35 11.34 0.46
CA ARG A 216 20.61 10.35 -0.34
C ARG A 216 19.19 10.11 0.15
N ALA A 217 18.97 10.09 1.47
CA ALA A 217 17.63 9.93 2.04
C ALA A 217 16.84 11.25 1.99
N ILE A 218 17.51 12.37 2.23
CA ILE A 218 16.93 13.72 2.12
C ILE A 218 16.43 13.98 0.69
N ARG A 219 17.25 13.68 -0.32
CA ARG A 219 16.86 13.83 -1.73
C ARG A 219 15.74 12.87 -2.12
N THR A 220 15.76 11.63 -1.64
CA THR A 220 14.61 10.73 -1.85
C THR A 220 13.34 11.34 -1.27
N LEU A 221 13.39 11.89 -0.05
CA LEU A 221 12.23 12.55 0.56
C LEU A 221 11.73 13.74 -0.28
N TRP A 222 12.64 14.60 -0.74
CA TRP A 222 12.28 15.76 -1.55
C TRP A 222 11.60 15.36 -2.86
N HIS A 223 12.16 14.39 -3.59
CA HIS A 223 11.51 13.85 -4.80
C HIS A 223 10.13 13.28 -4.47
N VAL A 224 10.00 12.54 -3.38
CA VAL A 224 8.70 11.97 -2.97
C VAL A 224 7.68 13.06 -2.65
N LEU A 225 8.05 14.10 -1.90
CA LEU A 225 7.16 15.21 -1.55
C LEU A 225 6.83 16.08 -2.76
N GLU A 226 7.78 16.30 -3.68
CA GLU A 226 7.56 17.05 -4.91
C GLU A 226 6.55 16.33 -5.81
N GLN A 227 6.80 15.06 -6.13
CA GLN A 227 5.95 14.29 -7.04
C GLN A 227 4.60 13.90 -6.42
N SER A 228 4.48 13.96 -5.09
CA SER A 228 3.18 13.79 -4.41
C SER A 228 2.48 15.11 -4.07
N GLU A 229 3.00 16.25 -4.53
CA GLU A 229 2.44 17.60 -4.36
C GLU A 229 2.30 18.04 -2.89
N GLN A 230 3.30 17.68 -2.08
CA GLN A 230 3.31 17.81 -0.61
C GLN A 230 4.59 18.47 -0.08
N MET A 231 5.22 19.35 -0.88
CA MET A 231 6.45 20.05 -0.49
C MET A 231 6.33 20.93 0.78
N TRP A 232 5.10 21.27 1.18
CA TRP A 232 4.82 22.04 2.39
C TRP A 232 4.84 21.21 3.67
N VAL A 233 4.87 19.87 3.56
CA VAL A 233 4.86 18.97 4.73
C VAL A 233 6.09 19.24 5.60
N PRO A 234 5.92 19.47 6.92
CA PRO A 234 7.03 19.66 7.84
C PRO A 234 7.98 18.46 7.84
N VAL A 235 9.30 18.72 7.74
CA VAL A 235 10.34 17.69 7.72
C VAL A 235 11.19 17.75 8.98
N HIS A 236 11.24 16.65 9.74
CA HIS A 236 12.16 16.46 10.85
C HIS A 236 13.38 15.64 10.41
N THR A 237 14.58 16.20 10.56
CA THR A 237 15.84 15.54 10.23
C THR A 237 16.57 15.11 11.50
N THR A 238 17.07 13.88 11.56
CA THR A 238 17.74 13.34 12.75
C THR A 238 18.85 12.34 12.38
N PHE A 239 20.00 12.39 13.06
CA PHE A 239 21.05 11.39 12.89
C PHE A 239 20.61 10.00 13.32
N ARG A 240 19.60 9.91 14.20
CA ARG A 240 19.06 8.63 14.69
C ARG A 240 18.47 7.78 13.58
N LEU A 241 18.10 8.37 12.45
CA LEU A 241 17.64 7.67 11.26
C LEU A 241 18.75 7.43 10.21
N ASN A 242 20.02 7.71 10.51
CA ASN A 242 21.14 7.39 9.61
C ASN A 242 21.25 5.88 9.36
N GLU A 243 21.91 5.52 8.26
CA GLU A 243 22.32 4.13 7.97
C GLU A 243 23.20 3.57 9.09
N ARG A 244 23.36 2.26 9.17
CA ARG A 244 24.34 1.62 10.07
C ARG A 244 25.77 2.10 9.76
N HIS A 245 26.53 2.46 10.79
CA HIS A 245 27.94 2.84 10.66
C HIS A 245 28.85 1.62 10.40
N TYR A 246 29.48 1.54 9.23
CA TYR A 246 30.34 0.40 8.86
C TYR A 246 31.77 0.47 9.41
N GLY A 247 32.07 1.48 10.23
CA GLY A 247 33.36 1.62 10.89
C GLY A 247 34.49 1.81 9.88
N SER A 248 35.60 1.10 10.06
CA SER A 248 36.75 1.18 9.16
C SER A 248 36.51 0.52 7.79
N LEU A 249 35.40 -0.23 7.62
CA LEU A 249 35.03 -0.77 6.31
C LEU A 249 34.51 0.31 5.35
N THR A 250 34.10 1.47 5.86
CA THR A 250 33.59 2.58 5.05
C THR A 250 34.56 2.95 3.93
N GLY A 251 34.07 2.92 2.68
CA GLY A 251 34.85 3.22 1.47
C GLY A 251 35.49 2.01 0.80
N LEU A 252 35.55 0.86 1.46
CA LEU A 252 36.13 -0.36 0.87
C LEU A 252 35.12 -1.04 -0.07
N ASP A 253 35.64 -1.67 -1.13
CA ASP A 253 34.84 -2.55 -1.98
C ASP A 253 34.53 -3.85 -1.23
N LYS A 254 33.28 -4.31 -1.32
CA LYS A 254 32.82 -5.48 -0.56
C LYS A 254 33.44 -6.78 -1.03
N LYS A 255 33.69 -6.93 -2.34
CA LYS A 255 34.30 -8.16 -2.91
C LYS A 255 35.78 -8.21 -2.55
N GLU A 256 36.50 -7.11 -2.68
CA GLU A 256 37.90 -7.03 -2.25
C GLU A 256 38.05 -7.27 -0.75
N THR A 257 37.14 -6.71 0.06
CA THR A 257 37.13 -6.97 1.51
C THR A 257 36.87 -8.44 1.81
N ALA A 258 35.97 -9.10 1.08
CA ALA A 258 35.70 -10.53 1.23
C ALA A 258 36.90 -11.41 0.84
N LEU A 259 37.64 -11.04 -0.21
CA LEU A 259 38.89 -11.72 -0.59
C LEU A 259 39.97 -11.57 0.49
N LYS A 260 40.05 -10.41 1.15
CA LYS A 260 41.08 -10.13 2.15
C LYS A 260 40.78 -10.72 3.54
N HIS A 261 39.52 -10.66 3.97
CA HIS A 261 39.10 -11.01 5.32
C HIS A 261 38.31 -12.32 5.40
N GLY A 262 37.98 -12.93 4.25
CA GLY A 262 37.15 -14.12 4.14
C GLY A 262 35.65 -13.77 4.01
N GLU A 263 34.95 -14.50 3.15
CA GLU A 263 33.52 -14.28 2.88
C GLU A 263 32.66 -14.44 4.14
N ALA A 264 32.94 -15.45 4.97
CA ALA A 264 32.20 -15.70 6.21
C ALA A 264 32.31 -14.51 7.19
N GLN A 265 33.51 -13.95 7.36
CA GLN A 265 33.74 -12.82 8.25
C GLN A 265 33.04 -11.55 7.76
N VAL A 266 33.11 -11.29 6.45
CA VAL A 266 32.44 -10.13 5.84
C VAL A 266 30.92 -10.30 5.88
N LEU A 267 30.41 -11.50 5.66
CA LEU A 267 28.99 -11.80 5.80
C LEU A 267 28.52 -11.60 7.24
N GLU A 268 29.30 -12.08 8.23
CA GLU A 268 29.03 -11.87 9.65
C GLU A 268 28.97 -10.38 9.97
N TRP A 269 29.98 -9.60 9.59
CA TRP A 269 29.92 -8.15 9.77
C TRP A 269 28.69 -7.56 9.10
N ARG A 270 28.30 -7.99 7.89
CA ARG A 270 27.18 -7.39 7.15
C ARG A 270 25.80 -7.76 7.67
N ARG A 271 25.63 -8.99 8.15
CA ARG A 271 24.32 -9.61 8.40
C ARG A 271 24.10 -9.91 9.88
N SER A 272 25.14 -10.13 10.69
CA SER A 272 25.00 -10.39 12.12
C SER A 272 24.19 -9.28 12.80
N TYR A 273 23.26 -9.70 13.66
CA TYR A 273 22.46 -8.77 14.43
C TYR A 273 23.34 -8.02 15.45
N GLY A 274 24.18 -8.75 16.18
CA GLY A 274 24.92 -8.24 17.33
C GLY A 274 26.36 -7.80 17.04
N ILE A 275 27.03 -8.37 16.04
CA ILE A 275 28.48 -8.20 15.84
C ILE A 275 28.78 -6.98 14.97
N PRO A 276 29.43 -5.93 15.51
CA PRO A 276 29.80 -4.77 14.73
C PRO A 276 31.04 -5.05 13.85
N PRO A 277 31.23 -4.29 12.76
CA PRO A 277 32.48 -4.30 12.00
C PRO A 277 33.60 -3.61 12.79
N PRO A 278 34.87 -3.68 12.35
CA PRO A 278 35.97 -3.04 13.05
C PRO A 278 35.75 -1.50 13.18
N PRO A 279 36.09 -0.91 14.34
CA PRO A 279 35.85 0.51 14.60
C PRO A 279 36.70 1.41 13.71
N VAL A 280 36.16 2.58 13.36
CA VAL A 280 36.94 3.64 12.72
C VAL A 280 37.79 4.39 13.75
N GLU A 281 39.00 4.80 13.37
CA GLU A 281 39.81 5.70 14.18
C GLU A 281 39.24 7.12 14.19
N LYS A 282 39.40 7.84 15.31
CA LYS A 282 38.90 9.23 15.45
C LYS A 282 39.62 10.23 14.55
N SER A 283 40.83 9.91 14.09
CA SER A 283 41.61 10.67 13.10
C SER A 283 41.06 10.53 11.67
N SER A 284 40.24 9.50 11.41
CA SER A 284 39.71 9.22 10.07
C SER A 284 38.73 10.29 9.62
N GLN A 285 38.73 10.55 8.31
CA GLN A 285 37.71 11.36 7.65
C GLN A 285 36.30 10.75 7.76
N TYR A 286 36.19 9.45 8.05
CA TYR A 286 34.92 8.75 8.21
C TYR A 286 34.41 8.76 9.66
N TYR A 287 35.14 9.35 10.61
CA TYR A 287 34.65 9.50 11.98
C TYR A 287 33.62 10.66 12.05
N PRO A 288 32.36 10.41 12.48
CA PRO A 288 31.32 11.44 12.50
C PRO A 288 31.66 12.65 13.37
N GLY A 289 32.51 12.50 14.40
CA GLY A 289 32.89 13.60 15.28
C GLY A 289 33.73 14.69 14.62
N ASN A 290 34.23 14.46 13.40
CA ASN A 290 34.95 15.45 12.60
C ASN A 290 34.03 16.18 11.60
N ASP A 291 32.75 15.82 11.52
CA ASP A 291 31.79 16.37 10.57
C ASP A 291 30.84 17.36 11.26
N VAL A 292 30.75 18.57 10.67
CA VAL A 292 29.98 19.71 11.20
C VAL A 292 28.50 19.40 11.40
N ARG A 293 27.92 18.45 10.66
CA ARG A 293 26.51 18.03 10.82
C ARG A 293 26.23 17.46 12.21
N TYR A 294 27.25 16.88 12.85
CA TYR A 294 27.14 16.25 14.15
C TYR A 294 27.70 17.12 15.29
N LYS A 295 28.03 18.40 15.03
CA LYS A 295 28.65 19.29 16.03
C LYS A 295 27.85 19.44 17.33
N ASN A 296 26.52 19.29 17.25
CA ASN A 296 25.60 19.42 18.38
C ASN A 296 25.19 18.06 18.98
N VAL A 297 25.73 16.95 18.45
CA VAL A 297 25.47 15.61 18.97
C VAL A 297 26.55 15.28 20.01
N PRO A 298 26.18 14.81 21.22
CA PRO A 298 27.16 14.39 22.22
C PRO A 298 28.13 13.35 21.66
N LYS A 299 29.44 13.52 21.91
CA LYS A 299 30.49 12.67 21.31
C LYS A 299 30.36 11.18 21.69
N ASN A 300 29.75 10.88 22.84
CA ASN A 300 29.45 9.51 23.29
C ASN A 300 28.29 8.86 22.53
N GLU A 301 27.45 9.64 21.84
CA GLU A 301 26.40 9.13 20.96
C GLU A 301 26.87 8.94 19.51
N LEU A 302 28.09 9.39 19.17
CA LEU A 302 28.65 9.25 17.84
C LEU A 302 29.35 7.88 17.69
N PRO A 303 28.87 7.01 16.79
CA PRO A 303 29.42 5.67 16.65
C PRO A 303 30.79 5.70 15.98
N VAL A 304 31.65 4.76 16.38
CA VAL A 304 32.85 4.39 15.62
C VAL A 304 32.61 3.15 14.75
N CYS A 305 31.61 2.35 15.07
CA CYS A 305 31.06 1.25 14.29
C CYS A 305 29.68 0.87 14.87
N GLU A 306 28.85 0.21 14.08
CA GLU A 306 27.54 -0.27 14.51
C GLU A 306 27.25 -1.67 13.97
N SER A 307 26.63 -2.50 14.80
CA SER A 307 25.85 -3.66 14.37
C SER A 307 24.39 -3.24 14.11
N LEU A 308 23.53 -4.17 13.67
CA LEU A 308 22.10 -3.87 13.52
C LEU A 308 21.45 -3.60 14.90
N LYS A 309 21.89 -4.30 15.95
CA LYS A 309 21.47 -4.06 17.34
C LYS A 309 21.77 -2.62 17.79
N LEU A 310 23.02 -2.17 17.65
CA LEU A 310 23.42 -0.80 18.01
C LEU A 310 22.65 0.26 17.19
N THR A 311 22.40 -0.04 15.91
CA THR A 311 21.54 0.82 15.07
C THR A 311 20.12 0.91 15.66
N ALA A 312 19.53 -0.20 16.11
CA ALA A 312 18.22 -0.21 16.73
C ALA A 312 18.20 0.56 18.06
N GLU A 313 19.23 0.44 18.89
CA GLU A 313 19.35 1.16 20.17
C GLU A 313 19.26 2.68 20.02
N ARG A 314 19.72 3.26 18.90
CA ARG A 314 19.54 4.69 18.63
C ARG A 314 18.27 5.05 17.86
N VAL A 315 17.72 4.14 17.05
CA VAL A 315 16.49 4.35 16.26
C VAL A 315 15.25 4.30 17.14
N LEU A 316 15.18 3.35 18.08
CA LEU A 316 13.99 3.14 18.91
C LEU A 316 13.66 4.31 19.84
N PRO A 317 14.63 5.04 20.42
CA PRO A 317 14.33 6.28 21.13
C PRO A 317 13.68 7.35 20.24
N GLU A 318 14.10 7.50 18.98
CA GLU A 318 13.46 8.42 18.03
C GLU A 318 12.03 7.97 17.70
N TRP A 319 11.83 6.66 17.53
CA TRP A 319 10.50 6.08 17.35
C TRP A 319 9.60 6.37 18.55
N ASN A 320 10.01 5.97 19.76
CA ASN A 320 9.18 6.03 20.96
C ASN A 320 8.88 7.46 21.43
N ASN A 321 9.85 8.36 21.34
CA ASN A 321 9.74 9.69 21.93
C ASN A 321 9.25 10.75 20.92
N THR A 322 9.47 10.53 19.62
CA THR A 322 9.13 11.52 18.58
C THR A 322 8.07 11.00 17.62
N ILE A 323 8.35 9.91 16.90
CA ILE A 323 7.53 9.47 15.75
C ILE A 323 6.19 8.85 16.20
N ALA A 324 6.23 7.88 17.11
CA ALA A 324 5.04 7.18 17.61
C ALA A 324 4.01 8.14 18.24
N PRO A 325 4.40 9.17 19.04
CA PRO A 325 3.48 10.20 19.50
C PRO A 325 2.81 10.99 18.37
N GLN A 326 3.53 11.29 17.27
CA GLN A 326 2.89 11.94 16.11
C GLN A 326 1.81 11.06 15.50
N ILE A 327 2.11 9.76 15.31
CA ILE A 327 1.14 8.80 14.77
C ILE A 327 -0.10 8.71 15.68
N LYS A 328 0.11 8.56 17.00
CA LYS A 328 -0.98 8.53 17.99
C LYS A 328 -1.80 9.83 18.05
N SER A 329 -1.22 10.96 17.67
CA SER A 329 -1.95 12.23 17.52
C SER A 329 -2.83 12.32 16.27
N GLY A 330 -2.89 11.24 15.48
CA GLY A 330 -3.71 11.15 14.27
C GLY A 330 -2.99 11.55 12.98
N LYS A 331 -1.68 11.83 13.03
CA LYS A 331 -0.90 12.23 11.85
C LYS A 331 -0.53 11.04 10.98
N ASN A 332 -0.64 11.20 9.67
CA ASN A 332 -0.06 10.30 8.69
C ASN A 332 1.43 10.63 8.53
N VAL A 333 2.29 9.64 8.69
CA VAL A 333 3.74 9.84 8.77
C VAL A 333 4.46 9.21 7.58
N LEU A 334 5.37 9.98 6.99
CA LEU A 334 6.34 9.50 6.00
C LEU A 334 7.73 9.40 6.62
N ILE A 335 8.45 8.29 6.41
CA ILE A 335 9.86 8.14 6.81
C ILE A 335 10.68 7.74 5.58
N ALA A 336 11.57 8.62 5.13
CA ALA A 336 12.55 8.33 4.10
C ALA A 336 13.93 8.13 4.75
N ALA A 337 14.45 6.89 4.75
CA ALA A 337 15.67 6.55 5.47
C ALA A 337 16.48 5.46 4.75
N HIS A 338 17.19 4.62 5.51
CA HIS A 338 18.18 3.67 5.00
C HIS A 338 17.82 2.23 5.31
N GLY A 339 18.56 1.29 4.73
CA GLY A 339 18.27 -0.14 4.88
C GLY A 339 18.27 -0.58 6.34
N ASN A 340 19.32 -0.29 7.12
CA ASN A 340 19.40 -0.79 8.50
C ASN A 340 18.52 -0.03 9.48
N SER A 341 18.36 1.29 9.30
CA SER A 341 17.46 2.07 10.16
C SER A 341 16.01 1.64 9.98
N LEU A 342 15.58 1.37 8.74
CA LEU A 342 14.24 0.84 8.47
C LEU A 342 14.11 -0.62 8.93
N ARG A 343 15.15 -1.45 8.79
CA ARG A 343 15.15 -2.80 9.37
C ARG A 343 14.97 -2.78 10.88
N ALA A 344 15.61 -1.86 11.59
CA ALA A 344 15.40 -1.69 13.03
C ALA A 344 13.94 -1.34 13.38
N LEU A 345 13.31 -0.45 12.60
CA LEU A 345 11.90 -0.09 12.78
C LEU A 345 10.96 -1.27 12.51
N VAL A 346 11.08 -1.94 11.36
CA VAL A 346 10.18 -3.05 11.03
C VAL A 346 10.41 -4.26 11.95
N LYS A 347 11.64 -4.49 12.45
CA LYS A 347 11.88 -5.49 13.50
C LYS A 347 11.03 -5.21 14.74
N HIS A 348 10.94 -3.95 15.15
CA HIS A 348 10.15 -3.54 16.30
C HIS A 348 8.64 -3.62 16.03
N LEU A 349 8.19 -3.14 14.87
CA LEU A 349 6.77 -3.14 14.49
C LEU A 349 6.21 -4.55 14.34
N ASP A 350 6.91 -5.42 13.62
CA ASP A 350 6.45 -6.77 13.30
C ASP A 350 6.94 -7.84 14.27
N ASN A 351 7.66 -7.44 15.33
CA ASN A 351 8.26 -8.35 16.30
C ASN A 351 9.10 -9.45 15.66
N ILE A 352 9.92 -9.09 14.67
CA ILE A 352 10.77 -10.02 13.90
C ILE A 352 11.93 -10.50 14.79
N SER A 353 12.24 -11.80 14.73
CA SER A 353 13.35 -12.39 15.48
C SER A 353 14.71 -11.83 15.03
N GLU A 354 15.75 -12.09 15.83
CA GLU A 354 17.11 -11.68 15.46
C GLU A 354 17.62 -12.47 14.25
N GLU A 355 17.19 -13.71 14.08
CA GLU A 355 17.57 -14.58 12.97
C GLU A 355 16.90 -14.11 11.67
N GLU A 356 15.58 -13.88 11.68
CA GLU A 356 14.81 -13.53 10.49
C GLU A 356 15.17 -12.13 9.96
N ILE A 357 15.48 -11.18 10.85
CA ILE A 357 15.81 -9.81 10.42
C ILE A 357 17.13 -9.72 9.65
N THR A 358 18.05 -10.67 9.88
CA THR A 358 19.32 -10.71 9.13
C THR A 358 19.10 -10.98 7.65
N GLU A 359 18.07 -11.77 7.32
CA GLU A 359 17.68 -12.17 5.97
C GLU A 359 16.72 -11.19 5.29
N LEU A 360 16.06 -10.32 6.06
CA LEU A 360 15.15 -9.31 5.52
C LEU A 360 15.91 -8.29 4.63
N ASN A 361 15.37 -8.04 3.44
CA ASN A 361 15.86 -7.02 2.53
C ASN A 361 14.74 -6.06 2.14
N ILE A 362 14.94 -4.78 2.43
CA ILE A 362 14.02 -3.71 2.02
C ILE A 362 14.51 -3.15 0.69
N PRO A 363 13.72 -3.20 -0.40
CA PRO A 363 14.12 -2.71 -1.72
C PRO A 363 14.29 -1.18 -1.73
N THR A 364 15.13 -0.66 -2.63
CA THR A 364 15.34 0.78 -2.80
C THR A 364 14.16 1.44 -3.51
N GLY A 365 13.74 2.61 -3.04
CA GLY A 365 12.75 3.45 -3.71
C GLY A 365 11.34 2.85 -3.85
N ILE A 366 10.98 1.82 -3.07
CA ILE A 366 9.61 1.31 -3.04
C ILE A 366 8.95 1.70 -1.72
N PRO A 367 7.80 2.39 -1.74
CA PRO A 367 7.04 2.67 -0.53
C PRO A 367 6.51 1.40 0.14
N LEU A 368 6.83 1.23 1.43
CA LEU A 368 6.30 0.20 2.32
C LEU A 368 5.28 0.83 3.25
N VAL A 369 4.03 0.42 3.13
CA VAL A 369 2.89 0.99 3.86
C VAL A 369 2.52 0.09 5.02
N TYR A 370 2.40 0.69 6.20
CA TYR A 370 1.83 0.11 7.40
C TYR A 370 0.51 0.80 7.73
N HIS A 371 -0.50 -0.03 7.99
CA HIS A 371 -1.66 0.39 8.75
C HIS A 371 -1.48 -0.09 10.18
N LEU A 372 -1.71 0.80 11.15
CA LEU A 372 -1.53 0.51 12.56
C LEU A 372 -2.85 0.72 13.32
N ASP A 373 -3.08 -0.10 14.35
CA ASP A 373 -4.16 0.10 15.31
C ASP A 373 -3.82 1.19 16.36
N ASP A 374 -4.72 1.46 17.31
CA ASP A 374 -4.52 2.43 18.41
C ASP A 374 -3.24 2.20 19.23
N ASN A 375 -2.80 0.94 19.32
CA ASN A 375 -1.63 0.54 20.08
C ASN A 375 -0.37 0.55 19.21
N LEU A 376 -0.46 1.07 17.98
CA LEU A 376 0.58 1.05 16.96
C LEU A 376 0.99 -0.36 16.54
N LYS A 377 0.12 -1.35 16.74
CA LYS A 377 0.36 -2.71 16.26
C LYS A 377 0.02 -2.79 14.77
N PRO A 378 0.89 -3.37 13.92
CA PRO A 378 0.59 -3.57 12.52
C PRO A 378 -0.67 -4.38 12.27
N ILE A 379 -1.53 -3.85 11.41
CA ILE A 379 -2.64 -4.54 10.78
C ILE A 379 -2.10 -5.10 9.47
N LYS A 380 -2.24 -6.42 9.28
CA LYS A 380 -1.66 -7.11 8.13
C LYS A 380 -2.23 -6.56 6.82
N HIS A 381 -1.33 -6.02 5.99
CA HIS A 381 -1.65 -5.55 4.66
C HIS A 381 -1.94 -6.73 3.73
N LYS A 382 -2.87 -6.56 2.77
CA LYS A 382 -3.22 -7.62 1.80
C LYS A 382 -2.02 -8.07 0.95
N ASP A 383 -1.17 -7.11 0.57
CA ASP A 383 0.05 -7.32 -0.21
C ASP A 383 1.30 -7.50 0.68
N ALA A 384 1.11 -7.91 1.94
CA ALA A 384 2.22 -8.13 2.87
C ALA A 384 3.11 -9.28 2.40
N ILE A 385 4.44 -9.05 2.44
CA ILE A 385 5.45 -10.05 2.13
C ILE A 385 6.16 -10.44 3.43
N ALA A 386 5.97 -11.69 3.85
CA ALA A 386 6.56 -12.21 5.09
C ALA A 386 8.08 -11.95 5.16
N PRO A 387 8.63 -11.60 6.34
CA PRO A 387 7.97 -11.56 7.66
C PRO A 387 7.20 -10.25 7.95
N LEU A 388 7.06 -9.34 6.98
CA LEU A 388 6.45 -8.04 7.22
C LEU A 388 4.93 -8.13 7.28
N ASN A 389 4.29 -7.30 8.13
CA ASN A 389 2.85 -7.05 8.04
C ASN A 389 2.52 -5.87 7.12
N GLY A 390 3.48 -4.98 6.84
CA GLY A 390 3.32 -3.90 5.87
C GLY A 390 3.33 -4.41 4.42
N GLY A 391 2.70 -3.67 3.52
CA GLY A 391 2.64 -3.98 2.08
C GLY A 391 3.42 -2.98 1.24
N TYR A 392 4.13 -3.47 0.23
CA TYR A 392 4.81 -2.61 -0.73
C TYR A 392 3.82 -2.13 -1.80
N LEU A 393 3.84 -0.83 -2.10
CA LEU A 393 3.06 -0.28 -3.20
C LEU A 393 3.74 -0.57 -4.53
N GLY A 394 2.95 -0.95 -5.53
CA GLY A 394 3.40 -1.15 -6.91
C GLY A 394 3.12 -2.56 -7.43
N ASP A 395 3.78 -2.91 -8.53
CA ASP A 395 3.70 -4.24 -9.13
C ASP A 395 4.38 -5.29 -8.23
N GLN A 396 3.61 -6.26 -7.78
CA GLN A 396 4.08 -7.24 -6.79
C GLN A 396 5.14 -8.19 -7.35
N MET A 397 5.14 -8.47 -8.65
CA MET A 397 6.19 -9.29 -9.27
C MET A 397 7.51 -8.53 -9.34
N GLU A 398 7.47 -7.27 -9.78
CA GLU A 398 8.65 -6.40 -9.83
C GLU A 398 9.25 -6.20 -8.43
N ILE A 399 8.41 -5.97 -7.42
CA ILE A 399 8.85 -5.82 -6.03
C ILE A 399 9.60 -7.07 -5.54
N ARG A 400 9.07 -8.28 -5.80
CA ARG A 400 9.74 -9.54 -5.42
C ARG A 400 11.09 -9.72 -6.12
N GLN A 401 11.18 -9.31 -7.38
CA GLN A 401 12.46 -9.30 -8.11
C GLN A 401 13.45 -8.31 -7.50
N ARG A 402 13.03 -7.09 -7.16
CA ARG A 402 13.90 -6.09 -6.51
C ARG A 402 14.37 -6.55 -5.13
N ILE A 403 13.50 -7.17 -4.31
CA ILE A 403 13.88 -7.76 -3.01
C ILE A 403 14.98 -8.81 -3.20
N SER A 404 14.83 -9.67 -4.21
CA SER A 404 15.84 -10.68 -4.56
C SER A 404 17.13 -10.04 -5.07
N GLY A 405 17.06 -8.96 -5.83
CA GLY A 405 18.21 -8.19 -6.31
C GLY A 405 19.03 -7.55 -5.18
N VAL A 406 18.41 -7.13 -4.08
CA VAL A 406 19.14 -6.64 -2.89
C VAL A 406 19.98 -7.74 -2.26
N LYS A 407 19.53 -9.01 -2.29
CA LYS A 407 20.37 -10.15 -1.86
C LYS A 407 21.63 -10.27 -2.72
N ASN A 408 21.55 -9.94 -4.01
CA ASN A 408 22.69 -10.02 -4.92
C ASN A 408 23.68 -8.86 -4.77
N GLN A 409 23.29 -7.69 -4.24
CA GLN A 409 24.25 -6.68 -3.76
C GLN A 409 25.03 -7.13 -2.51
N THR A 410 24.64 -8.29 -1.96
CA THR A 410 25.28 -8.91 -0.82
C THR A 410 26.14 -10.14 -1.10
N LYS A 411 26.12 -10.63 -2.34
CA LYS A 411 27.12 -11.56 -2.90
C LYS A 411 28.08 -10.77 -3.79
#